data_AF-A0A8J2NS52-F1
#
_entry.id   AF-A0A8J2NS52-F1
#
_cell.length_a   1.000
_cell.length_b   1.000
_cell.length_c   1.000
_cell.angle_alpha   90.00
_cell.angle_beta   90.00
_cell.angle_gamma   90.00
#
_symmetry.space_group_name_H-M   'P 1'
#
loop_
_entity.id
_entity.type
_entity.pdbx_description
1 polymer ?
#
loop_
_entity_poly.entity_id
_entity_poly.type
_entity_poly.pdbx_seq_one_letter_code
_entity_poly.pdbx_strand_id
1 'polypeptide(L)' 'MLKASKKGFALPPLEFGDLTEEILLGAINEALNNPSYRETAKQLSGIFKDQLTKPLDRAVFWVEYVLRH' A
#
# COMPACT_ATOMS: atom_id res chain seq x y z
N MET A 1 2.58 6.68 5.55
CA MET A 1 3.31 5.38 5.57
C MET A 1 3.02 4.54 6.82
N LEU A 2 2.82 5.13 8.01
CA LEU A 2 2.50 4.39 9.25
C LEU A 2 1.31 3.41 9.14
N LYS A 3 0.26 3.77 8.40
CA LYS A 3 -0.91 2.89 8.19
C LYS A 3 -0.59 1.62 7.38
N ALA A 4 0.40 1.68 6.49
CA ALA A 4 0.80 0.55 5.64
C ALA A 4 1.68 -0.44 6.41
N SER A 5 2.63 0.09 7.18
CA SER A 5 3.45 -0.71 8.11
C SER A 5 2.61 -1.39 9.18
N LYS A 6 1.68 -0.66 9.82
CA LYS A 6 0.72 -1.26 10.78
C LYS A 6 -0.16 -2.34 10.18
N LYS A 7 -0.42 -2.28 8.87
CA LYS A 7 -1.18 -3.28 8.13
C LYS A 7 -0.31 -4.42 7.59
N GLY A 8 1.00 -4.42 7.85
CA GLY A 8 1.89 -5.53 7.54
C GLY A 8 2.29 -5.67 6.06
N PHE A 9 2.00 -4.69 5.20
CA PHE A 9 2.35 -4.75 3.77
C PHE A 9 3.46 -3.77 3.35
N ALA A 10 4.04 -3.03 4.29
CA ALA A 10 5.17 -2.17 4.06
C ALA A 10 6.12 -2.18 5.27
N LEU A 11 7.38 -1.85 5.03
CA LEU A 11 8.32 -1.59 6.12
C LEU A 11 7.94 -0.31 6.89
N PRO A 12 8.33 -0.21 8.18
CA PRO A 12 8.26 1.04 8.89
C PRO A 12 9.03 2.14 8.14
N PRO A 13 8.58 3.41 8.22
CA PRO A 13 9.31 4.50 7.59
C PRO A 13 10.72 4.58 8.18
N LEU A 14 11.72 4.67 7.30
CA LEU A 14 13.09 4.98 7.68
C LEU A 14 13.22 6.49 7.74
N GLU A 15 13.66 7.01 8.88
CA GLU A 15 13.95 8.43 9.05
C GLU A 15 15.25 8.77 8.33
N PHE A 16 15.27 9.82 7.51
CA PHE A 16 16.45 10.20 6.73
C PHE A 16 17.65 10.58 7.60
N GLY A 17 17.41 11.02 8.83
CA GLY A 17 18.47 11.36 9.78
C GLY A 17 19.25 10.14 10.30
N ASP A 18 18.63 8.96 10.27
CA ASP A 18 19.22 7.70 10.77
C ASP A 18 19.55 6.73 9.63
N LEU A 19 19.51 7.20 8.38
CA LEU A 19 19.70 6.34 7.21
C LEU A 19 21.19 6.01 7.00
N THR A 20 21.62 4.84 7.47
CA THR A 20 22.94 4.26 7.15
C THR A 20 22.83 3.25 6.01
N GLU A 21 23.97 2.92 5.39
CA GLU A 21 24.06 1.86 4.38
C GLU A 21 23.54 0.52 4.93
N GLU A 22 23.88 0.17 6.17
CA GLU A 22 23.45 -1.10 6.77
C GLU A 22 21.94 -1.14 6.99
N ILE A 23 21.35 -0.03 7.45
CA ILE A 23 19.91 0.08 7.67
C ILE A 23 19.15 -0.03 6.34
N LEU A 24 19.64 0.63 5.30
CA LEU A 24 19.04 0.57 3.97
C LEU A 24 19.15 -0.84 3.36
N LEU A 25 20.34 -1.46 3.42
CA LEU A 25 20.55 -2.82 2.92
C LEU A 25 19.73 -3.85 3.70
N GLY A 26 19.62 -3.69 5.03
CA GLY A 26 18.78 -4.53 5.87
C GLY A 26 17.31 -4.43 5.47
N ALA A 27 16.80 -3.21 5.30
CA ALA A 27 15.43 -2.94 4.86
C ALA A 27 15.14 -3.54 3.47
N ILE A 28 16.06 -3.38 2.50
CA ILE A 28 15.90 -3.95 1.16
C ILE A 28 15.86 -5.49 1.24
N ASN A 29 16.77 -6.10 1.98
CA ASN A 29 16.79 -7.56 2.14
C ASN A 29 15.52 -8.09 2.83
N GLU A 30 15.01 -7.38 3.84
CA GLU A 30 13.77 -7.75 4.51
C GLU A 30 12.59 -7.66 3.55
N ALA A 31 12.46 -6.57 2.80
CA ALA A 31 11.37 -6.39 1.83
C ALA A 31 11.36 -7.47 0.74
N LEU A 32 12.55 -7.92 0.30
CA LEU A 32 12.68 -8.93 -0.74
C LEU A 32 12.46 -10.37 -0.24
N ASN A 33 12.95 -10.68 0.96
CA ASN A 33 12.97 -12.05 1.47
C ASN A 33 11.79 -12.39 2.38
N ASN A 34 11.08 -11.40 2.91
CA ASN A 34 9.91 -11.65 3.75
C ASN A 34 8.63 -11.69 2.89
N PRO A 35 8.04 -12.88 2.63
CA PRO A 35 6.86 -13.01 1.77
C PRO A 35 5.60 -12.39 2.38
N SER A 36 5.57 -12.14 3.70
CA SER A 36 4.39 -11.60 4.39
C SER A 36 3.94 -10.27 3.79
N TYR A 37 4.87 -9.37 3.43
CA TYR A 37 4.53 -8.10 2.80
C TYR A 37 3.77 -8.27 1.49
N ARG A 38 4.23 -9.20 0.65
CA ARG A 38 3.61 -9.49 -0.65
C ARG A 38 2.25 -10.16 -0.47
N GLU A 39 2.14 -11.11 0.46
CA GLU A 39 0.88 -11.82 0.70
C GLU A 39 -0.17 -10.91 1.31
N THR A 40 0.18 -10.08 2.29
CA THR A 40 -0.74 -9.09 2.84
C THR A 40 -1.14 -8.02 1.82
N ALA A 41 -0.22 -7.59 0.95
CA ALA A 41 -0.54 -6.69 -0.17
C ALA A 41 -1.53 -7.34 -1.16
N LYS A 42 -1.35 -8.62 -1.50
CA LYS A 42 -2.29 -9.37 -2.35
C LYS A 42 -3.66 -9.51 -1.71
N GLN A 43 -3.72 -9.87 -0.43
CA GLN A 43 -4.98 -9.98 0.32
C GLN A 43 -5.75 -8.66 0.32
N LEU A 44 -5.07 -7.55 0.65
CA LEU A 44 -5.66 -6.22 0.61
C LEU A 44 -6.10 -5.81 -0.80
N SER A 45 -5.32 -6.16 -1.83
CA SER A 45 -5.73 -5.97 -3.22
C SER A 45 -6.99 -6.78 -3.56
N GLY A 46 -7.15 -7.98 -3.02
CA GLY A 46 -8.35 -8.79 -3.17
C GLY A 46 -9.56 -8.08 -2.60
N ILE A 47 -9.49 -7.67 -1.32
CA ILE A 47 -10.56 -6.94 -0.63
C ILE A 47 -10.94 -5.65 -1.37
N PHE A 48 -9.94 -4.90 -1.87
CA PHE A 48 -10.22 -3.67 -2.63
C PHE A 48 -10.93 -3.91 -3.96
N LYS A 49 -10.66 -5.06 -4.60
CA LYS A 49 -11.31 -5.45 -5.86
C LYS A 49 -12.66 -6.13 -5.62
N ASP A 50 -12.87 -6.69 -4.43
CA ASP A 50 -14.10 -7.38 -4.02
C ASP A 50 -15.18 -6.38 -3.63
N GLN A 51 -15.75 -5.74 -4.65
CA GLN A 51 -16.84 -4.78 -4.51
C GLN A 51 -17.80 -4.90 -5.68
N LEU A 52 -19.10 -4.73 -5.40
CA LEU A 52 -20.19 -4.89 -6.37
C LEU A 52 -20.05 -4.01 -7.61
N THR A 53 -19.41 -2.85 -7.45
CA THR A 53 -19.16 -1.88 -8.53
C THR A 53 -17.66 -1.72 -8.74
N LYS A 54 -17.21 -1.73 -9.99
CA LYS A 54 -15.80 -1.54 -10.29
C LYS A 54 -15.35 -0.17 -9.80
N PRO A 55 -14.14 -0.04 -9.23
CA PRO A 55 -13.66 1.23 -8.73
C PRO A 55 -13.64 2.34 -9.80
N LEU A 56 -13.39 1.99 -11.06
CA LEU A 56 -13.45 2.93 -12.19
C LEU A 56 -14.85 3.49 -12.39
N ASP A 57 -15.87 2.63 -12.45
CA ASP A 57 -17.26 3.04 -12.68
C ASP A 57 -17.72 3.98 -11.55
N ARG A 58 -17.33 3.67 -10.30
CA ARG A 58 -17.59 4.54 -9.15
C ARG A 58 -16.88 5.89 -9.28
N ALA A 59 -15.63 5.91 -9.76
CA ALA A 59 -14.89 7.15 -9.96
C ALA A 59 -15.54 8.03 -11.05
N VAL A 60 -15.97 7.43 -12.17
CA VAL A 60 -16.70 8.12 -13.23
C VAL A 60 -17.97 8.76 -12.68
N PHE A 61 -18.78 7.99 -11.93
CA PHE A 61 -20.00 8.52 -11.29
C PHE A 61 -19.72 9.78 -10.46
N TRP A 62 -18.69 9.76 -9.60
CA TRP A 62 -18.38 10.90 -8.73
C TRP A 62 -17.85 12.10 -9.51
N VAL A 63 -17.05 11.89 -10.55
CA VAL A 63 -16.62 12.98 -11.44
C VAL A 63 -17.83 13.62 -12.09
N GLU A 64 -18.75 12.83 -12.64
CA GLU A 64 -19.97 13.39 -13.23
C GLU A 64 -20.87 14.09 -12.20
N TYR A 65 -20.94 13.58 -10.97
CA TYR A 65 -21.73 14.20 -9.90
C TYR A 65 -21.23 15.60 -9.56
N VAL A 66 -19.91 15.78 -9.43
CA VAL A 66 -19.26 17.08 -9.18
C VAL A 66 -19.39 18.02 -10.39
N LEU A 67 -19.47 17.50 -11.62
CA LEU A 67 -19.72 18.35 -12.78
C LEU A 67 -21.17 18.81 -12.88
N ARG A 68 -22.12 18.07 -12.29
CA ARG A 68 -23.54 18.40 -12.27
C ARG A 68 -23.96 19.34 -11.14
N HIS A 69 -23.15 19.48 -10.08
CA HIS A 69 -23.45 20.25 -8.86
C HIS A 69 -22.24 21.03 -8.38
#